data_AF-A0AAN9BHD3-F1
#
_entry.id   AF-A0AAN9BHD3-F1
#
_cell.length_a   1.000
_cell.length_b   1.000
_cell.length_c   1.000
_cell.angle_alpha   90.00
_cell.angle_beta   90.00
_cell.angle_gamma   90.00
#
_symmetry.space_group_name_H-M   'P 1'
#
loop_
_entity.id
_entity.type
_entity.pdbx_description
1 polymer ?
#
loop_
_entity_poly.entity_id
_entity_poly.type
_entity_poly.pdbx_seq_one_letter_code
_entity_poly.pdbx_strand_id
1 'polypeptide(L)'
;MSSPRMQDSDSKNIDFEVNPMMVLFSHEVGGSYAVLETFSAVMGIPAMHLQTYQRHDKKVTAAEVEAGSAMLQRSAAAVQKAYAETYEDLREALDRGENPIINISVSYDGTWQKRGFTSLFGVGVAIDVLTGLVVDYKILSKYFHACALAESKHLPAEELAAWKAEHSPDCCRNHFKSSKAMESEAAQILWNESEATFGFLYAEMLCDGDSSAYKAVCEEDPYPTKVEKLDCTNHAH
;
A
#
# COMPACT_ATOMS: atom_id res chain seq x y z
N MET A 1 -30.06 -4.70 22.61
CA MET A 1 -28.71 -5.04 23.11
C MET A 1 -27.82 -3.82 22.89
N SER A 2 -27.09 -3.35 23.90
CA SER A 2 -26.18 -2.20 23.77
C SER A 2 -24.78 -2.67 23.37
N SER A 3 -24.07 -1.90 22.53
CA SER A 3 -22.67 -2.18 22.18
C SER A 3 -21.81 -2.30 23.44
N PRO A 4 -20.86 -3.25 23.50
CA PRO A 4 -19.89 -3.31 24.58
C PRO A 4 -19.05 -2.03 24.64
N ARG A 5 -18.60 -1.70 25.86
CA ARG A 5 -17.69 -0.60 26.13
C ARG A 5 -16.27 -1.09 25.87
N MET A 6 -15.47 -0.30 25.14
CA MET A 6 -14.04 -0.56 25.08
C MET A 6 -13.44 -0.16 26.43
N GLN A 7 -12.77 -1.10 27.12
CA GLN A 7 -12.11 -0.80 28.39
C GLN A 7 -10.87 0.05 28.13
N ASP A 8 -10.92 1.31 28.57
CA ASP A 8 -9.73 2.13 28.81
C ASP A 8 -9.88 2.70 30.22
N SER A 9 -9.03 2.25 31.15
CA SER A 9 -9.32 2.25 32.59
C SER A 9 -9.36 3.61 33.28
N ASP A 10 -9.13 4.73 32.60
CA ASP A 10 -9.12 6.07 33.22
C ASP A 10 -9.72 7.20 32.35
N SER A 11 -10.38 6.88 31.24
CA SER A 11 -10.96 7.88 30.33
C SER A 11 -12.41 8.24 30.70
N LYS A 12 -12.70 9.52 30.92
CA LYS A 12 -14.09 10.04 31.05
C LYS A 12 -14.93 9.91 29.77
N ASN A 13 -14.29 9.63 28.62
CA ASN A 13 -14.96 9.32 27.36
C ASN A 13 -14.84 7.82 27.07
N ILE A 14 -15.93 7.11 27.34
CA ILE A 14 -16.03 5.67 27.09
C ILE A 14 -16.35 5.49 25.60
N ASP A 15 -15.38 5.02 24.82
CA ASP A 15 -15.61 4.61 23.44
C ASP A 15 -16.39 3.26 23.43
N PHE A 16 -17.33 3.12 22.50
CA PHE A 16 -18.07 1.88 22.28
C PHE A 16 -17.51 1.15 21.05
N GLU A 17 -17.51 -0.18 21.06
CA GLU A 17 -17.00 -1.00 19.94
C GLU A 17 -17.69 -0.68 18.61
N VAL A 18 -18.97 -0.29 18.64
CA VAL A 18 -19.69 0.13 17.44
C VAL A 18 -19.02 1.30 16.71
N ASN A 19 -18.31 2.19 17.40
CA ASN A 19 -17.72 3.37 16.77
C ASN A 19 -16.64 3.01 15.75
N PRO A 20 -15.54 2.29 16.11
CA PRO A 20 -14.57 1.84 15.11
C PRO A 20 -15.17 0.88 14.09
N MET A 21 -16.18 0.07 14.45
CA MET A 21 -16.85 -0.83 13.49
C MET A 21 -17.61 -0.08 12.40
N MET A 22 -18.27 1.04 12.74
CA MET A 22 -18.91 1.89 11.73
C MET A 22 -17.87 2.53 10.81
N VAL A 23 -16.73 2.95 11.35
CA VAL A 23 -15.64 3.50 10.52
C VAL A 23 -15.05 2.43 9.60
N LEU A 24 -14.78 1.23 10.10
CA LEU A 24 -14.36 0.09 9.29
C LEU A 24 -15.37 -0.21 8.17
N PHE A 25 -16.67 -0.24 8.48
CA PHE A 25 -17.71 -0.38 7.46
C PHE A 25 -17.58 0.67 6.35
N SER A 26 -17.27 1.93 6.70
CA SER A 26 -17.08 2.97 5.69
C SER A 26 -15.86 2.73 4.79
N HIS A 27 -14.78 2.12 5.31
CA HIS A 27 -13.61 1.73 4.51
C HIS A 27 -13.95 0.58 3.55
N GLU A 28 -14.62 -0.46 4.04
CA GLU A 28 -14.99 -1.67 3.28
C GLU A 28 -15.88 -1.38 2.07
N VAL A 29 -16.73 -0.36 2.17
CA VAL A 29 -17.59 0.09 1.06
C VAL A 29 -16.92 1.13 0.15
N GLY A 30 -15.62 1.39 0.35
CA GLY A 30 -14.86 2.40 -0.41
C GLY A 30 -15.33 3.83 -0.16
N GLY A 31 -15.92 4.07 1.01
CA GLY A 31 -16.49 5.32 1.45
C GLY A 31 -15.63 6.07 2.45
N SER A 32 -16.27 7.05 3.11
CA SER A 32 -15.70 7.80 4.23
C SER A 32 -16.89 8.32 5.06
N TYR A 33 -16.67 9.37 5.85
CA TYR A 33 -17.66 10.04 6.68
C TYR A 33 -19.01 10.29 5.97
N ALA A 34 -19.00 10.72 4.71
CA ALA A 34 -20.22 10.98 3.94
C ALA A 34 -21.12 9.74 3.76
N VAL A 35 -20.52 8.55 3.67
CA VAL A 35 -21.28 7.29 3.62
C VAL A 35 -21.95 7.01 4.96
N LEU A 36 -21.29 7.31 6.07
CA LEU A 36 -21.88 7.16 7.40
C LEU A 36 -23.00 8.17 7.65
N GLU A 37 -22.88 9.40 7.16
CA GLU A 37 -23.97 10.37 7.22
C GLU A 37 -25.19 9.87 6.43
N THR A 38 -24.96 9.36 5.22
CA THR A 38 -26.02 8.81 4.37
C THR A 38 -26.68 7.59 5.02
N PHE A 39 -25.87 6.65 5.52
CA PHE A 39 -26.35 5.46 6.24
C PHE A 39 -27.20 5.86 7.45
N SER A 40 -26.71 6.80 8.26
CA SER A 40 -27.40 7.25 9.46
C SER A 40 -28.73 7.93 9.13
N ALA A 41 -28.76 8.75 8.07
CA ALA A 41 -29.98 9.39 7.58
C ALA A 41 -31.03 8.37 7.11
N VAL A 42 -30.62 7.34 6.36
CA VAL A 42 -31.52 6.26 5.90
C VAL A 42 -32.07 5.46 7.08
N MET A 43 -31.24 5.17 8.07
CA MET A 43 -31.62 4.41 9.26
C MET A 43 -32.40 5.23 10.29
N GLY A 44 -32.51 6.55 10.11
CA GLY A 44 -33.16 7.45 11.07
C GLY A 44 -32.42 7.57 12.41
N ILE A 45 -31.09 7.41 12.40
CA ILE A 45 -30.24 7.52 13.59
C ILE A 45 -29.32 8.75 13.49
N PRO A 46 -28.87 9.33 14.63
CA PRO A 46 -27.86 10.39 14.61
C PRO A 46 -26.55 9.89 14.02
N ALA A 47 -25.98 10.66 13.10
CA ALA A 47 -24.65 10.38 12.58
C ALA A 47 -23.57 10.61 13.65
N MET A 48 -22.48 9.86 13.55
CA MET A 48 -21.28 10.13 14.33
C MET A 48 -20.78 11.56 14.03
N HIS A 49 -20.31 12.29 15.04
CA HIS A 49 -19.72 13.61 14.81
C HIS A 49 -18.39 13.49 14.03
N LEU A 50 -18.11 14.41 13.10
CA LEU A 50 -16.93 14.36 12.23
C LEU A 50 -15.59 14.19 13.00
N GLN A 51 -15.40 14.91 14.10
CA GLN A 51 -14.16 14.77 14.90
C GLN A 51 -14.04 13.40 15.57
N THR A 52 -15.17 12.80 15.94
CA THR A 52 -15.20 11.44 16.51
C THR A 52 -14.87 10.43 15.41
N TYR A 53 -15.43 10.60 14.21
CA TYR A 53 -15.07 9.81 13.04
C TYR A 53 -13.57 9.88 12.78
N GLN A 54 -13.01 11.08 12.62
CA GLN A 54 -11.58 11.27 12.33
C GLN A 54 -10.66 10.65 13.38
N ARG A 55 -11.08 10.65 14.66
CA ARG A 55 -10.33 9.98 15.73
C ARG A 55 -10.33 8.46 15.57
N HIS A 56 -11.46 7.86 15.22
CA HIS A 56 -11.55 6.42 15.00
C HIS A 56 -10.93 6.00 13.65
N ASP A 57 -11.09 6.80 12.61
CA ASP A 57 -10.49 6.64 11.27
C ASP A 57 -8.98 6.49 11.34
N LYS A 58 -8.30 7.32 12.11
CA LYS A 58 -6.85 7.15 12.39
C LYS A 58 -6.52 5.82 13.05
N LYS A 59 -7.30 5.40 14.06
CA LYS A 59 -7.07 4.14 14.79
C LYS A 59 -7.31 2.92 13.90
N VAL A 60 -8.41 2.93 13.13
CA VAL A 60 -8.78 1.85 12.21
C VAL A 60 -7.76 1.75 11.08
N THR A 61 -7.39 2.86 10.45
CA THR A 61 -6.37 2.90 9.39
C THR A 61 -5.03 2.34 9.88
N ALA A 62 -4.59 2.73 11.09
CA ALA A 62 -3.35 2.20 11.67
C ALA A 62 -3.41 0.68 11.86
N ALA A 63 -4.53 0.16 12.37
CA ALA A 63 -4.74 -1.27 12.53
C ALA A 63 -4.80 -2.03 11.20
N GLU A 64 -5.42 -1.46 10.15
CA GLU A 64 -5.44 -2.04 8.81
C GLU A 64 -4.04 -2.09 8.18
N VAL A 65 -3.24 -1.04 8.33
CA VAL A 65 -1.86 -1.00 7.85
C VAL A 65 -0.99 -2.02 8.58
N GLU A 66 -1.13 -2.16 9.90
CA GLU A 66 -0.44 -3.18 10.69
C GLU A 66 -0.84 -4.60 10.26
N ALA A 67 -2.14 -4.85 10.10
CA ALA A 67 -2.65 -6.14 9.63
C ALA A 67 -2.15 -6.47 8.21
N GLY A 68 -2.13 -5.49 7.31
CA GLY A 68 -1.56 -5.64 5.97
C GLY A 68 -0.08 -5.97 5.99
N SER A 69 0.70 -5.28 6.85
CA SER A 69 2.14 -5.53 7.01
C SER A 69 2.41 -6.93 7.57
N ALA A 70 1.62 -7.36 8.56
CA ALA A 70 1.69 -8.72 9.10
C ALA A 70 1.30 -9.78 8.06
N MET A 71 0.37 -9.48 7.16
CA MET A 71 -0.01 -10.37 6.06
C MET A 71 1.15 -10.52 5.06
N LEU A 72 1.79 -9.42 4.66
CA LEU A 72 2.96 -9.45 3.78
C LEU A 72 4.11 -10.28 4.36
N GLN A 73 4.38 -10.14 5.66
CA GLN A 73 5.41 -10.94 6.33
C GLN A 73 5.08 -12.44 6.31
N ARG A 74 3.80 -12.81 6.45
CA ARG A 74 3.35 -14.20 6.32
C ARG A 74 3.47 -14.70 4.88
N SER A 75 3.13 -13.87 3.90
CA SER A 75 3.32 -14.19 2.48
C SER A 75 4.79 -14.42 2.17
N ALA A 76 5.69 -13.54 2.61
CA ALA A 76 7.13 -13.69 2.42
C ALA A 76 7.66 -14.99 3.05
N ALA A 77 7.27 -15.30 4.29
CA ALA A 77 7.65 -16.56 4.93
C ALA A 77 7.13 -17.80 4.17
N ALA A 78 5.90 -17.73 3.63
CA ALA A 78 5.33 -18.81 2.83
C ALA A 78 6.07 -18.98 1.48
N VAL A 79 6.45 -17.88 0.84
CA VAL A 79 7.27 -17.87 -0.39
C VAL A 79 8.64 -18.47 -0.11
N GLN A 80 9.35 -18.01 0.93
CA GLN A 80 10.64 -18.58 1.32
C GLN A 80 10.55 -20.10 1.51
N LYS A 81 9.50 -20.58 2.18
CA LYS A 81 9.28 -22.01 2.37
C LYS A 81 9.06 -22.74 1.03
N ALA A 82 8.23 -22.21 0.13
CA ALA A 82 7.97 -22.82 -1.17
C ALA A 82 9.23 -22.91 -2.05
N TYR A 83 10.08 -21.88 -2.02
CA TYR A 83 11.37 -21.91 -2.71
C TYR A 83 12.32 -22.92 -2.05
N ALA A 84 12.37 -23.03 -0.73
CA ALA A 84 13.18 -24.05 -0.04
C ALA A 84 12.71 -25.49 -0.35
N GLU A 85 11.43 -25.72 -0.64
CA GLU A 85 10.94 -27.01 -1.11
C GLU A 85 11.40 -27.33 -2.55
N THR A 86 11.74 -26.31 -3.34
CA THR A 86 12.16 -26.42 -4.75
C THR A 86 13.68 -26.47 -4.91
N TYR A 87 14.42 -25.73 -4.08
CA TYR A 87 15.86 -25.52 -4.17
C TYR A 87 16.56 -26.06 -2.91
N GLU A 88 17.30 -27.17 -3.08
CA GLU A 88 17.93 -27.88 -1.97
C GLU A 88 19.03 -27.06 -1.27
N ASP A 89 19.81 -26.29 -2.03
CA ASP A 89 20.84 -25.39 -1.52
C ASP A 89 20.25 -24.30 -0.60
N LEU A 90 19.10 -23.74 -0.99
CA LEU A 90 18.36 -22.79 -0.15
C LEU A 90 17.86 -23.46 1.14
N ARG A 91 17.28 -24.67 1.03
CA ARG A 91 16.82 -25.43 2.20
C ARG A 91 17.97 -25.68 3.18
N GLU A 92 19.11 -26.16 2.68
CA GLU A 92 20.28 -26.43 3.51
C GLU A 92 20.83 -25.16 4.18
N ALA A 93 20.82 -24.03 3.48
CA ALA A 93 21.21 -22.74 4.06
C ALA A 93 20.28 -22.33 5.22
N LEU A 94 18.96 -22.45 5.01
CA LEU A 94 17.96 -22.15 6.05
C LEU A 94 18.05 -23.11 7.24
N ASP A 95 18.29 -24.41 6.99
CA ASP A 95 18.47 -25.42 8.05
C ASP A 95 19.73 -25.16 8.89
N ARG A 96 20.76 -24.53 8.31
CA ARG A 96 21.94 -24.03 9.04
C ARG A 96 21.69 -22.74 9.81
N GLY A 97 20.49 -22.15 9.70
CA GLY A 97 20.13 -20.88 10.32
C GLY A 97 20.74 -19.66 9.61
N GLU A 98 21.12 -19.81 8.34
CA GLU A 98 21.55 -18.69 7.49
C GLU A 98 20.32 -17.89 7.03
N ASN A 99 20.53 -16.62 6.69
CA ASN A 99 19.50 -15.77 6.07
C ASN A 99 19.93 -15.47 4.62
N PRO A 100 19.83 -16.44 3.70
CA PRO A 100 20.21 -16.23 2.31
C PRO A 100 19.25 -15.26 1.63
N ILE A 101 19.79 -14.44 0.73
CA ILE A 101 18.99 -13.66 -0.20
C ILE A 101 18.39 -14.62 -1.23
N ILE A 102 17.09 -14.52 -1.48
CA ILE A 102 16.36 -15.45 -2.34
C ILE A 102 15.98 -14.75 -3.64
N ASN A 103 16.41 -15.32 -4.76
CA ASN A 103 15.96 -14.89 -6.08
C ASN A 103 14.57 -15.47 -6.34
N ILE A 104 13.60 -14.61 -6.60
CA ILE A 104 12.23 -15.01 -6.91
C ILE A 104 11.77 -14.42 -8.24
N SER A 105 10.81 -15.09 -8.85
CA SER A 105 10.12 -14.63 -10.06
C SER A 105 8.83 -13.94 -9.65
N VAL A 106 8.61 -12.71 -10.09
CA VAL A 106 7.41 -11.94 -9.75
C VAL A 106 6.62 -11.53 -10.98
N SER A 107 5.31 -11.62 -10.90
CA SER A 107 4.40 -10.87 -11.75
C SER A 107 4.19 -9.49 -11.13
N TYR A 108 4.23 -8.45 -11.96
CA TYR A 108 4.03 -7.08 -11.52
C TYR A 108 3.03 -6.37 -12.40
N ASP A 109 2.10 -5.68 -11.76
CA ASP A 109 1.13 -4.82 -12.43
C ASP A 109 0.76 -3.61 -11.56
N GLY A 110 0.33 -2.54 -12.23
CA GLY A 110 -0.17 -1.32 -11.63
C GLY A 110 -1.68 -1.20 -11.76
N THR A 111 -2.35 -0.75 -10.70
CA THR A 111 -3.76 -0.36 -10.75
C THR A 111 -3.97 1.08 -10.29
N TRP A 112 -5.06 1.69 -10.75
CA TRP A 112 -5.40 3.08 -10.47
C TRP A 112 -6.79 3.17 -9.85
N GLN A 113 -6.97 4.14 -8.94
CA GLN A 113 -8.27 4.39 -8.29
C GLN A 113 -9.41 4.63 -9.31
N LYS A 114 -9.10 5.28 -10.44
CA LYS A 114 -10.08 5.51 -11.51
C LYS A 114 -9.46 5.26 -12.88
N ARG A 115 -10.30 4.85 -13.82
CA ARG A 115 -9.92 4.64 -15.23
C ARG A 115 -9.48 5.95 -15.88
N GLY A 116 -8.44 5.87 -16.71
CA GLY A 116 -7.91 6.97 -17.52
C GLY A 116 -6.69 7.67 -16.91
N PHE A 117 -6.16 8.68 -17.61
CA PHE A 117 -4.87 9.29 -17.29
C PHE A 117 -4.89 10.36 -16.19
N THR A 118 -5.96 10.42 -15.39
CA THR A 118 -6.18 11.49 -14.39
C THR A 118 -6.26 10.96 -12.96
N SER A 119 -5.92 9.69 -12.73
CA SER A 119 -5.95 9.10 -11.39
C SER A 119 -5.01 9.84 -10.44
N LEU A 120 -5.46 10.08 -9.22
CA LEU A 120 -4.65 10.72 -8.17
C LEU A 120 -3.87 9.70 -7.35
N PHE A 121 -4.30 8.43 -7.38
CA PHE A 121 -3.69 7.33 -6.67
C PHE A 121 -3.40 6.18 -7.65
N GLY A 122 -2.28 5.52 -7.43
CA GLY A 122 -1.88 4.30 -8.12
C GLY A 122 -1.25 3.33 -7.12
N VAL A 123 -1.38 2.04 -7.39
CA VAL A 123 -0.76 0.99 -6.58
C VAL A 123 -0.02 0.06 -7.53
N GLY A 124 1.28 -0.16 -7.30
CA GLY A 124 2.03 -1.24 -7.91
C GLY A 124 2.04 -2.44 -6.97
N VAL A 125 1.86 -3.65 -7.50
CA VAL A 125 1.83 -4.88 -6.70
C VAL A 125 2.75 -5.91 -7.32
N ALA A 126 3.61 -6.52 -6.50
CA ALA A 126 4.45 -7.65 -6.87
C ALA A 126 3.85 -8.95 -6.29
N ILE A 127 3.65 -9.93 -7.15
CA ILE A 127 3.08 -11.24 -6.83
C ILE A 127 4.09 -12.31 -7.20
N ASP A 128 4.48 -13.15 -6.25
CA ASP A 128 5.37 -14.27 -6.55
C ASP A 128 4.69 -15.26 -7.51
N VAL A 129 5.41 -15.65 -8.56
CA VAL A 129 4.88 -16.51 -9.63
C VAL A 129 4.68 -17.95 -9.13
N LEU A 130 5.53 -18.43 -8.22
CA LEU A 130 5.47 -19.81 -7.74
C LEU A 130 4.24 -20.04 -6.85
N THR A 131 3.99 -19.15 -5.90
CA THR A 131 2.94 -19.28 -4.88
C THR A 131 1.65 -18.53 -5.23
N GLY A 132 1.72 -17.54 -6.12
CA GLY A 132 0.61 -16.63 -6.40
C GLY A 132 0.29 -15.66 -5.26
N LEU A 133 1.18 -15.52 -4.27
CA LEU A 133 1.00 -14.64 -3.13
C LEU A 133 1.55 -13.24 -3.41
N VAL A 134 0.85 -12.21 -2.91
CA VAL A 134 1.37 -10.84 -2.90
C VAL A 134 2.56 -10.79 -1.95
N VAL A 135 3.72 -10.39 -2.47
CA VAL A 135 4.97 -10.26 -1.71
C VAL A 135 5.30 -8.82 -1.38
N ASP A 136 4.85 -7.87 -2.19
CA ASP A 136 5.11 -6.45 -1.97
C ASP A 136 4.12 -5.55 -2.72
N TYR A 137 3.95 -4.31 -2.26
CA TYR A 137 3.16 -3.29 -2.93
C TYR A 137 3.63 -1.87 -2.61
N LYS A 138 3.43 -0.94 -3.56
CA LYS A 138 3.70 0.49 -3.34
C LYS A 138 2.50 1.33 -3.72
N ILE A 139 2.03 2.13 -2.76
CA ILE A 139 0.97 3.13 -2.99
C ILE A 139 1.62 4.46 -3.35
N LEU A 140 1.26 5.00 -4.51
CA LEU A 140 1.66 6.31 -4.99
C LEU A 140 0.47 7.25 -5.05
N SER A 141 0.66 8.47 -4.58
CA SER A 141 -0.36 9.51 -4.52
C SER A 141 0.17 10.86 -4.98
N LYS A 142 -0.60 11.48 -5.87
CA LYS A 142 -0.47 12.90 -6.27
C LYS A 142 -1.29 13.83 -5.40
N TYR A 143 -2.06 13.29 -4.47
CA TYR A 143 -3.06 14.03 -3.72
C TYR A 143 -2.95 13.79 -2.23
N PHE A 144 -2.99 14.88 -1.49
CA PHE A 144 -3.26 14.84 -0.07
C PHE A 144 -4.20 16.00 0.27
N HIS A 145 -5.29 15.70 0.98
CA HIS A 145 -6.37 16.67 1.17
C HIS A 145 -5.88 17.93 1.92
N ALA A 146 -5.01 17.77 2.92
CA ALA A 146 -4.44 18.90 3.63
C ALA A 146 -3.60 19.81 2.72
N CYS A 147 -2.81 19.23 1.80
CA CYS A 147 -2.07 20.00 0.80
C CYS A 147 -3.01 20.79 -0.11
N ALA A 148 -4.06 20.13 -0.63
CA ALA A 148 -5.03 20.77 -1.51
C ALA A 148 -5.76 21.94 -0.80
N LEU A 149 -6.11 21.77 0.48
CA LEU A 149 -6.70 22.83 1.29
C LEU A 149 -5.74 23.99 1.50
N ALA A 150 -4.48 23.73 1.85
CA ALA A 150 -3.47 24.78 2.03
C ALA A 150 -3.23 25.57 0.74
N GLU A 151 -3.15 24.89 -0.40
CA GLU A 151 -3.02 25.50 -1.73
C GLU A 151 -4.24 26.36 -2.09
N SER A 152 -5.46 25.92 -1.71
CA SER A 152 -6.71 26.67 -1.95
C SER A 152 -6.86 27.95 -1.12
N LYS A 153 -6.14 28.07 -0.01
CA LYS A 153 -6.22 29.24 0.89
C LYS A 153 -5.48 30.46 0.35
N HIS A 154 -4.72 30.32 -0.75
CA HIS A 154 -3.93 31.39 -1.36
C HIS A 154 -3.06 32.16 -0.33
N LEU A 155 -2.43 31.42 0.59
CA LEU A 155 -1.54 31.97 1.60
C LEU A 155 -0.35 32.71 0.96
N PRO A 156 0.22 33.75 1.61
CA PRO A 156 1.50 34.31 1.22
C PRO A 156 2.57 33.22 1.07
N ALA A 157 3.52 33.42 0.15
CA ALA A 157 4.51 32.40 -0.21
C ALA A 157 5.34 31.91 0.99
N GLU A 158 5.68 32.81 1.92
CA GLU A 158 6.43 32.50 3.14
C GLU A 158 5.61 31.63 4.12
N GLU A 159 4.35 31.97 4.33
CA GLU A 159 3.44 31.18 5.18
C GLU A 159 3.18 29.79 4.60
N LEU A 160 3.00 29.68 3.28
CA LEU A 160 2.84 28.39 2.60
C LEU A 160 4.11 27.54 2.72
N ALA A 161 5.30 28.15 2.64
CA ALA A 161 6.56 27.45 2.80
C ALA A 161 6.74 26.93 4.24
N ALA A 162 6.45 27.77 5.25
CA ALA A 162 6.47 27.37 6.66
C ALA A 162 5.49 26.22 6.92
N TRP A 163 4.26 26.33 6.42
CA TRP A 163 3.25 25.28 6.55
C TRP A 163 3.68 23.97 5.87
N LYS A 164 4.26 24.04 4.67
CA LYS A 164 4.76 22.84 3.97
C LYS A 164 5.88 22.15 4.74
N ALA A 165 6.78 22.92 5.36
CA ALA A 165 7.87 22.37 6.16
C ALA A 165 7.34 21.65 7.41
N GLU A 166 6.37 22.25 8.10
CA GLU A 166 5.71 21.64 9.27
C GLU A 166 4.87 20.42 8.88
N HIS A 167 4.19 20.47 7.73
CA HIS A 167 3.30 19.40 7.25
C HIS A 167 4.05 18.19 6.66
N SER A 168 5.29 18.37 6.20
CA SER A 168 6.04 17.33 5.46
C SER A 168 6.04 15.94 6.12
N PRO A 169 6.16 15.78 7.45
CA PRO A 169 6.13 14.46 8.09
C PRO A 169 4.79 13.72 7.95
N ASP A 170 3.69 14.46 7.81
CA ASP A 170 2.32 13.92 7.71
C ASP A 170 1.80 13.89 6.27
N CYS A 171 2.62 14.28 5.29
CA CYS A 171 2.22 14.41 3.90
C CYS A 171 2.23 13.04 3.20
N CYS A 172 1.05 12.54 2.81
CA CYS A 172 0.95 11.30 2.03
C CYS A 172 1.11 11.49 0.52
N ARG A 173 1.40 12.71 0.02
CA ARG A 173 1.69 12.94 -1.40
C ARG A 173 3.15 12.57 -1.67
N ASN A 174 3.37 11.50 -2.41
CA ASN A 174 4.69 10.94 -2.71
C ASN A 174 4.99 10.81 -4.22
N HIS A 175 4.04 11.18 -5.11
CA HIS A 175 4.23 11.14 -6.57
C HIS A 175 3.98 12.51 -7.20
N PHE A 176 4.90 12.96 -8.05
CA PHE A 176 4.87 14.31 -8.63
C PHE A 176 4.79 14.32 -10.17
N LYS A 177 4.80 13.14 -10.80
CA LYS A 177 4.73 13.00 -12.27
C LYS A 177 3.30 12.72 -12.76
N SER A 178 3.17 12.30 -14.02
CA SER A 178 1.91 11.88 -14.60
C SER A 178 1.36 10.62 -13.92
N SER A 179 0.05 10.38 -14.01
CA SER A 179 -0.56 9.18 -13.43
C SER A 179 -0.08 7.90 -14.11
N LYS A 180 0.23 7.97 -15.42
CA LYS A 180 0.84 6.86 -16.18
C LYS A 180 2.22 6.48 -15.64
N ALA A 181 2.99 7.44 -15.11
CA ALA A 181 4.31 7.17 -14.57
C ALA A 181 4.30 6.48 -13.19
N MET A 182 3.15 6.38 -12.52
CA MET A 182 3.06 5.76 -11.20
C MET A 182 3.46 4.28 -11.23
N GLU A 183 3.04 3.55 -12.27
CA GLU A 183 3.38 2.13 -12.39
C GLU A 183 4.89 1.91 -12.48
N SER A 184 5.59 2.67 -13.33
CA SER A 184 7.05 2.58 -13.44
C SER A 184 7.76 3.03 -12.15
N GLU A 185 7.30 4.12 -11.53
CA GLU A 185 7.91 4.64 -10.29
C GLU A 185 7.69 3.70 -9.10
N ALA A 186 6.52 3.07 -9.00
CA ALA A 186 6.25 2.04 -8.00
C ALA A 186 7.17 0.83 -8.21
N ALA A 187 7.35 0.36 -9.45
CA ALA A 187 8.25 -0.75 -9.76
C ALA A 187 9.70 -0.44 -9.33
N GLN A 188 10.21 0.74 -9.67
CA GLN A 188 11.56 1.15 -9.26
C GLN A 188 11.73 1.11 -7.74
N ILE A 189 10.75 1.62 -6.99
CA ILE A 189 10.83 1.63 -5.54
C ILE A 189 10.79 0.21 -4.98
N LEU A 190 9.87 -0.62 -5.45
CA LEU A 190 9.74 -2.02 -5.00
C LEU A 190 11.04 -2.80 -5.21
N TRP A 191 11.64 -2.71 -6.41
CA TRP A 191 12.88 -3.42 -6.70
C TRP A 191 14.07 -2.94 -5.85
N ASN A 192 14.17 -1.64 -5.57
CA ASN A 192 15.23 -1.10 -4.71
C ASN A 192 15.06 -1.48 -3.23
N GLU A 193 13.82 -1.64 -2.76
CA GLU A 193 13.52 -1.90 -1.35
C GLU A 193 13.42 -3.41 -1.03
N SER A 194 13.26 -4.29 -2.04
CA SER A 194 12.90 -5.71 -1.85
C SER A 194 13.89 -6.52 -1.01
N GLU A 195 15.20 -6.34 -1.24
CA GLU A 195 16.24 -7.09 -0.53
C GLU A 195 16.22 -6.72 0.95
N ALA A 196 16.21 -5.42 1.25
CA ALA A 196 16.20 -4.92 2.62
C ALA A 196 14.90 -5.24 3.36
N THR A 197 13.77 -5.28 2.65
CA THR A 197 12.44 -5.43 3.26
C THR A 197 12.07 -6.89 3.51
N PHE A 198 12.37 -7.77 2.56
CA PHE A 198 11.92 -9.17 2.59
C PHE A 198 13.03 -10.20 2.37
N GLY A 199 14.27 -9.77 2.07
CA GLY A 199 15.37 -10.67 1.72
C GLY A 199 15.23 -11.28 0.32
N PHE A 200 14.48 -10.63 -0.58
CA PHE A 200 14.23 -11.11 -1.94
C PHE A 200 14.88 -10.24 -3.00
N LEU A 201 15.43 -10.86 -4.03
CA LEU A 201 15.69 -10.22 -5.31
C LEU A 201 14.59 -10.63 -6.29
N TYR A 202 13.91 -9.66 -6.87
CA TYR A 202 12.94 -9.87 -7.94
C TYR A 202 13.69 -10.10 -9.25
N ALA A 203 14.29 -11.29 -9.36
CA ALA A 203 15.24 -11.64 -10.41
C ALA A 203 14.57 -11.79 -11.78
N GLU A 204 13.32 -12.24 -11.81
CA GLU A 204 12.54 -12.37 -13.04
C GLU A 204 11.25 -11.57 -12.92
N MET A 205 10.89 -10.81 -13.96
CA MET A 205 9.67 -10.03 -14.04
C MET A 205 8.76 -10.56 -15.14
N LEU A 206 7.66 -11.21 -14.75
CA LEU A 206 6.56 -11.57 -15.64
C LEU A 206 5.69 -10.35 -15.93
N CYS A 207 5.77 -9.87 -17.17
CA CYS A 207 5.05 -8.69 -17.62
C CYS A 207 4.66 -8.78 -19.09
N ASP A 208 3.84 -7.83 -19.54
CA ASP A 208 3.41 -7.74 -20.93
C ASP A 208 4.56 -7.38 -21.90
N GLY A 209 4.35 -7.64 -23.19
CA GLY A 209 5.35 -7.49 -24.26
C GLY A 209 6.03 -6.11 -24.30
N ASP A 210 5.29 -5.02 -24.14
CA ASP A 210 5.82 -3.65 -24.01
C ASP A 210 5.53 -3.08 -22.61
N SER A 211 6.36 -3.45 -21.63
CA SER A 211 6.25 -2.94 -20.26
C SER A 211 7.17 -1.74 -20.03
N SER A 212 6.58 -0.56 -19.79
CA SER A 212 7.34 0.61 -19.32
C SER A 212 7.85 0.45 -17.88
N ALA A 213 7.24 -0.43 -17.09
CA ALA A 213 7.72 -0.74 -15.75
C ALA A 213 9.03 -1.53 -15.81
N TYR A 214 9.10 -2.59 -16.63
CA TYR A 214 10.33 -3.36 -16.83
C TYR A 214 11.49 -2.49 -17.31
N LYS A 215 11.25 -1.63 -18.31
CA LYS A 215 12.27 -0.69 -18.81
C LYS A 215 12.80 0.21 -17.68
N ALA A 216 11.91 0.76 -16.87
CA ALA A 216 12.27 1.63 -15.75
C ALA A 216 13.07 0.91 -14.66
N VAL A 217 12.78 -0.36 -14.39
CA VAL A 217 13.56 -1.21 -13.47
C VAL A 217 14.95 -1.50 -14.04
N CYS A 218 15.05 -1.86 -15.33
CA CYS A 218 16.35 -2.09 -15.98
C CYS A 218 17.24 -0.85 -16.03
N GLU A 219 16.65 0.34 -16.18
CA GLU A 219 17.37 1.62 -16.17
C GLU A 219 17.91 1.98 -14.79
N GLU A 220 17.20 1.58 -13.74
CA GLU A 220 17.62 1.82 -12.34
C GLU A 220 18.74 0.88 -11.89
N ASP A 221 18.85 -0.30 -12.53
CA ASP A 221 19.85 -1.34 -12.24
C ASP A 221 19.95 -1.67 -10.72
N PRO A 222 18.84 -2.06 -10.08
CA PRO A 222 18.73 -2.15 -8.63
C PRO A 222 19.59 -3.26 -8.02
N TYR A 223 20.03 -4.23 -8.82
CA TYR A 223 20.75 -5.42 -8.38
C TYR A 223 22.06 -5.60 -9.15
N PRO A 224 23.05 -6.32 -8.60
CA PRO A 224 24.27 -6.68 -9.33
C PRO A 224 24.04 -7.55 -10.57
N THR A 225 22.88 -8.22 -10.63
CA THR A 225 22.48 -9.10 -11.72
C THR A 225 21.28 -8.50 -12.42
N LYS A 226 21.22 -8.61 -13.74
CA LYS A 226 20.10 -8.07 -14.52
C LYS A 226 18.81 -8.81 -14.19
N VAL A 227 17.73 -8.04 -14.03
CA VAL A 227 16.38 -8.57 -13.97
C VAL A 227 16.02 -9.16 -15.33
N GLU A 228 15.61 -10.42 -15.36
CA GLU A 228 15.19 -11.11 -16.58
C GLU A 228 13.71 -10.85 -16.87
N LYS A 229 13.38 -10.67 -18.15
CA LYS A 229 11.99 -10.51 -18.57
C LYS A 229 11.37 -11.87 -18.87
N LEU A 230 10.21 -12.14 -18.30
CA LEU A 230 9.34 -13.24 -18.72
C LEU A 230 8.13 -12.65 -19.46
N ASP A 231 7.80 -13.21 -20.63
CA ASP A 231 6.68 -12.77 -21.43
C ASP A 231 5.41 -13.58 -21.13
N CYS A 232 4.29 -12.87 -20.96
CA CYS A 232 2.97 -13.49 -20.88
C CYS A 232 2.51 -13.97 -22.27
N THR A 233 2.41 -15.29 -22.47
CA THR A 233 1.99 -15.90 -23.76
C THR A 233 0.51 -15.69 -24.11
N ASN A 234 -0.32 -15.30 -23.14
CA ASN A 234 -1.76 -15.07 -23.33
C ASN A 234 -2.11 -13.60 -23.57
N HIS A 235 -1.11 -12.70 -23.70
CA HIS A 235 -1.40 -11.30 -23.96
C HIS A 235 -1.94 -11.13 -25.38
N ALA A 236 -3.17 -10.60 -25.50
CA ALA A 236 -3.77 -10.33 -26.79
C ALA A 236 -3.11 -9.09 -27.42
N HIS A 237 -2.39 -9.29 -28.53
CA HIS A 237 -1.82 -8.23 -29.36
C HIS A 237 -2.88 -7.38 -30.06
#